data_AF-A0A976JPF9-F1
#
_entry.id   AF-A0A976JPF9-F1
#
_cell.length_a   1.000
_cell.length_b   1.000
_cell.length_c   1.000
_cell.angle_alpha   90.00
_cell.angle_beta   90.00
_cell.angle_gamma   90.00
#
_symmetry.space_group_name_H-M   'P 1'
#
loop_
_entity.id
_entity.type
_entity.pdbx_description
1 polymer ?
#
loop_
_entity_poly.entity_id
_entity_poly.type
_entity_poly.pdbx_seq_one_letter_code
_entity_poly.pdbx_strand_id
1 'polypeptide(L)' 'MGFGWQELLIILVIVALIFGTKKLKNFGSDLGGAVKGFKDSVSSDGTDAKEEKPGESTAGEVKEVKKDVQE' A
#
# COMPACT_ATOMS: atom_id res chain seq x y z
N MET A 1 -22.35 -13.01 -17.11
CA MET A 1 -21.65 -11.92 -16.40
C MET A 1 -20.45 -12.54 -15.67
N GLY A 2 -19.28 -12.66 -16.29
CA GLY A 2 -18.18 -13.40 -15.64
C GLY A 2 -16.83 -13.34 -16.33
N PHE A 3 -16.50 -12.21 -16.97
CA PHE A 3 -15.25 -12.04 -17.74
C PHE A 3 -14.52 -10.71 -17.45
N GLY A 4 -14.91 -9.99 -16.40
CA GLY A 4 -14.32 -8.67 -16.09
C GLY A 4 -13.41 -8.71 -14.87
N TRP A 5 -13.97 -9.10 -13.74
CA TRP A 5 -13.28 -9.03 -12.45
C TRP A 5 -12.37 -10.24 -12.19
N GLN A 6 -12.68 -11.40 -12.78
CA GLN A 6 -11.91 -12.64 -12.60
C GLN A 6 -10.60 -12.60 -13.40
N GLU A 7 -10.62 -12.09 -14.62
CA GLU A 7 -9.43 -11.87 -15.45
C GLU A 7 -8.45 -10.91 -14.78
N LEU A 8 -8.96 -9.79 -14.24
CA LEU A 8 -8.12 -8.84 -13.52
C LEU A 8 -7.45 -9.47 -12.29
N LEU A 9 -8.16 -10.34 -11.57
CA LEU A 9 -7.57 -11.10 -10.46
C LEU A 9 -6.47 -12.06 -10.95
N ILE A 10 -6.70 -12.81 -12.04
CA ILE A 10 -5.69 -13.71 -12.62
C ILE A 10 -4.43 -12.93 -13.03
N ILE A 11 -4.61 -11.78 -13.70
CA ILE A 11 -3.50 -10.95 -14.17
C ILE A 11 -2.73 -10.36 -12.98
N LEU A 12 -3.43 -9.90 -11.94
CA LEU A 12 -2.82 -9.36 -10.73
C LEU A 12 -1.92 -10.39 -10.04
N VAL A 13 -2.37 -11.65 -9.96
CA VAL A 13 -1.57 -12.73 -9.36
C VAL A 13 -0.28 -12.95 -10.14
N ILE A 14 -0.35 -13.00 -11.48
CA ILE A 14 0.83 -13.19 -12.33
C ILE A 14 1.81 -12.03 -12.16
N VAL A 15 1.32 -10.79 -12.18
CA VAL A 15 2.16 -9.59 -11.96
C VAL A 15 2.81 -9.62 -10.57
N ALA A 16 2.05 -9.98 -9.52
CA ALA A 16 2.58 -10.08 -8.17
C ALA A 16 3.69 -11.14 -8.03
N LEU A 17 3.61 -12.25 -8.79
CA LEU A 17 4.66 -13.27 -8.84
C LEU A 17 5.92 -12.79 -9.56
N ILE A 18 5.78 -12.03 -10.66
CA ILE A 18 6.92 -11.49 -11.44
C ILE A 18 7.62 -10.37 -10.67
N PHE A 19 6.86 -9.43 -10.10
CA PHE A 19 7.41 -8.27 -9.41
C PHE A 19 7.76 -8.56 -7.93
N GLY A 20 7.18 -9.61 -7.36
CA GLY A 20 7.25 -9.91 -5.94
C GLY A 20 6.39 -8.97 -5.09
N THR A 21 5.77 -9.51 -4.04
CA THR A 21 4.88 -8.75 -3.14
C THR A 21 5.58 -7.64 -2.37
N LYS A 22 6.91 -7.74 -2.18
CA LYS A 22 7.71 -6.76 -1.44
C LYS A 22 7.84 -5.42 -2.17
N LYS A 23 8.04 -5.45 -3.49
CA LYS A 23 8.03 -4.24 -4.34
C LYS A 23 6.62 -3.67 -4.45
N LEU A 24 5.62 -4.54 -4.69
CA LEU A 24 4.22 -4.14 -4.78
C LEU A 24 3.70 -3.47 -3.50
N LYS A 25 4.15 -3.92 -2.32
CA LYS A 25 3.77 -3.33 -1.02
C LYS A 25 4.37 -1.95 -0.82
N ASN A 26 5.64 -1.72 -1.19
CA ASN A 26 6.25 -0.40 -1.07
C ASN A 26 5.57 0.59 -2.03
N PHE A 27 5.47 0.25 -3.32
CA PHE A 27 4.78 1.11 -4.30
C PHE A 27 3.28 1.26 -4.01
N GLY A 28 2.63 0.21 -3.51
CA GLY A 28 1.21 0.21 -3.16
C GLY A 28 0.88 1.01 -1.91
N SER A 29 1.80 1.13 -0.94
CA SER A 29 1.62 2.02 0.22
C SER A 29 1.61 3.49 -0.22
N ASP A 30 2.55 3.89 -1.07
CA ASP A 30 2.66 5.27 -1.56
C ASP A 30 1.48 5.65 -2.47
N LEU A 31 1.18 4.82 -3.49
CA LEU A 31 0.04 5.05 -4.39
C LEU A 31 -1.29 4.90 -3.66
N GLY A 32 -1.41 3.92 -2.76
CA GLY A 32 -2.62 3.68 -1.98
C GLY A 32 -2.93 4.84 -1.02
N GLY A 33 -1.90 5.42 -0.38
CA GLY A 33 -2.05 6.61 0.45
C GLY A 33 -2.55 7.82 -0.33
N ALA A 34 -1.98 8.08 -1.51
CA ALA A 34 -2.41 9.19 -2.37
C ALA A 34 -3.83 9.02 -2.89
N VAL A 35 -4.20 7.82 -3.34
CA VAL A 35 -5.56 7.51 -3.83
C VAL A 35 -6.59 7.54 -2.69
N LYS A 36 -6.21 7.12 -1.48
CA LYS A 36 -7.08 7.20 -0.29
C LYS A 36 -7.45 8.65 0.03
N GLY A 37 -6.45 9.54 0.14
CA GLY A 37 -6.69 10.96 0.37
C GLY A 37 -7.52 11.63 -0.73
N PHE A 38 -7.35 11.23 -1.99
CA PHE A 38 -8.17 11.70 -3.11
C PHE A 38 -9.63 11.25 -2.98
N LYS A 39 -9.86 9.96 -2.68
CA LYS A 39 -11.22 9.43 -2.48
C LYS A 39 -11.89 10.07 -1.26
N ASP A 40 -11.17 10.26 -0.17
CA ASP A 40 -11.68 10.91 1.03
C ASP A 40 -12.09 12.36 0.73
N SER A 41 -11.27 13.10 -0.03
CA SER A 41 -11.59 14.49 -0.44
C SER A 41 -12.82 14.58 -1.34
N VAL A 42 -12.97 13.64 -2.29
CA VAL A 42 -14.13 13.58 -3.19
C VAL A 42 -15.39 13.10 -2.48
N SER A 43 -15.26 12.24 -1.46
CA SER A 43 -16.41 11.70 -0.71
C SER A 43 -16.86 12.64 0.42
N SER A 44 -15.96 13.47 0.94
CA SER A 44 -16.25 14.42 2.03
C SER A 44 -17.15 15.60 1.60
N ASP A 45 -17.35 15.84 0.30
CA ASP A 45 -18.28 16.88 -0.20
C ASP A 45 -19.76 16.41 -0.17
N GLY A 46 -20.01 15.13 0.14
CA GLY A 46 -21.34 14.50 0.04
C GLY A 46 -22.10 14.27 1.35
N THR A 47 -21.48 13.68 2.38
CA THR A 47 -22.09 13.41 3.71
C THR A 47 -21.00 12.88 4.63
N ASP A 48 -20.98 13.32 5.89
CA ASP A 48 -20.21 12.85 7.06
C ASP A 48 -19.28 11.62 6.86
N ALA A 49 -17.96 11.82 7.04
CA ALA A 49 -17.08 10.76 7.55
C ALA A 49 -15.78 11.34 8.14
N LYS A 50 -15.79 11.51 9.46
CA LYS A 50 -14.59 11.52 10.29
C LYS A 50 -14.09 10.08 10.41
N GLU A 51 -12.84 9.81 10.05
CA GLU A 51 -11.97 8.87 10.76
C GLU A 51 -10.52 8.99 10.29
N GLU A 52 -9.69 9.63 11.13
CA GLU A 52 -8.24 9.52 11.08
C GLU A 52 -7.80 8.13 11.53
N LYS A 53 -6.82 7.53 10.83
CA LYS A 53 -5.57 7.02 11.44
C LYS A 53 -4.45 6.96 10.38
N PRO A 54 -3.28 7.54 10.63
CA PRO A 54 -2.11 7.37 9.80
C PRO A 54 -1.60 5.93 9.97
N GLY A 55 -1.72 5.14 8.91
CA GLY A 55 -1.06 3.84 8.80
C GLY A 55 0.43 4.07 8.64
N GLU A 56 1.12 4.09 9.78
CA GLU A 56 2.55 3.87 9.95
C GLU A 56 3.11 2.93 8.87
N SER A 57 3.80 3.48 7.87
CA SER A 57 4.72 2.72 7.01
C SER A 57 6.08 2.63 7.70
N THR A 58 6.12 2.07 8.90
CA THR A 58 7.35 1.50 9.46
C THR A 58 7.30 0.01 9.18
N ALA A 59 7.67 -0.39 7.97
CA ALA A 59 7.86 -1.80 7.62
C ALA A 59 9.23 -2.02 7.01
N GLY A 60 10.24 -1.87 7.86
CA GLY A 60 11.35 -2.83 7.92
C GLY A 60 12.28 -2.85 6.72
N GLU A 61 13.00 -1.76 6.51
CA GLU A 61 14.43 -1.85 6.21
C GLU A 61 15.20 -1.29 7.41
N VAL A 62 15.59 -2.17 8.33
CA VAL A 62 16.76 -1.95 9.19
C VAL A 62 17.67 -3.14 8.96
N LYS A 63 18.58 -2.99 8.00
CA LYS A 63 19.76 -3.84 7.85
C LYS A 63 20.99 -2.93 7.90
N GLU A 64 21.38 -2.55 9.10
CA GLU A 64 22.72 -2.05 9.45
C GLU A 64 22.99 -2.51 10.89
N VAL A 65 23.50 -3.72 11.10
CA VAL A 65 24.92 -4.08 11.27
C VAL A 65 25.60 -3.30 12.41
N LYS A 66 25.69 -4.00 13.56
CA LYS A 66 26.77 -4.06 14.57
C LYS A 66 27.40 -2.73 15.02
N LYS A 67 27.14 -2.29 16.26
CA LYS A 67 27.79 -2.74 17.52
C LYS A 67 29.24 -2.26 17.62
N ASP A 68 29.42 -1.00 17.99
CA ASP A 68 30.60 -0.57 18.74
C ASP A 68 30.14 0.39 19.85
N VAL A 69 30.14 -0.22 21.04
CA VAL A 69 29.97 0.41 22.34
C VAL A 69 31.26 1.17 22.62
N GLN A 70 31.07 2.38 23.09
CA GLN A 70 32.03 3.21 23.79
C GLN A 70 32.74 2.41 24.89
N GLU A 71 34.01 2.07 24.64
CA GLU A 71 35.15 2.20 25.57
C GLU A 71 36.45 2.30 24.76
#